data_AF-A0A2G6C563-F1
#
_entry.id   AF-A0A2G6C563-F1
#
_cell.length_a   1.000
_cell.length_b   1.000
_cell.length_c   1.000
_cell.angle_alpha   90.00
_cell.angle_beta   90.00
_cell.angle_gamma   90.00
#
_symmetry.space_group_name_H-M   'P 1'
#
loop_
_entity.id
_entity.type
_entity.pdbx_description
1 polymer ?
#
loop_
_entity_poly.entity_id
_entity_poly.type
_entity_poly.pdbx_seq_one_letter_code
_entity_poly.pdbx_strand_id
1 'polypeptide(L)'
;IGTSIQPKAAQVITKYSSYGFSGFYRGHWYYLWNYVLLEVIILVGHALMGLKLLKLNRRSLALALLWATLGLSVLVLIFAKYIIGIASLG
;
A
#
# COMPACT_ATOMS: atom_id res chain seq x y z
N ILE A 1 -3.15 7.10 -47.48
CA ILE A 1 -2.86 8.36 -46.76
C ILE A 1 -1.54 8.17 -46.04
N GLY A 2 -0.48 8.80 -46.57
CA GLY A 2 0.80 8.87 -45.89
C GLY A 2 1.39 10.20 -46.26
N THR A 3 1.45 11.14 -45.31
CA THR A 3 2.28 12.34 -45.39
C THR A 3 2.49 12.92 -43.99
N SER A 4 3.77 13.05 -43.62
CA SER A 4 4.34 13.80 -42.50
C SER A 4 4.52 13.08 -41.16
N ILE A 5 5.52 12.19 -41.10
CA ILE A 5 6.33 12.00 -39.89
C ILE A 5 7.67 12.67 -40.17
N GLN A 6 7.95 13.79 -39.51
CA GLN A 6 9.28 14.42 -39.51
C GLN A 6 10.15 13.72 -38.46
N PRO A 7 11.25 13.03 -38.83
CA PRO A 7 12.19 12.52 -37.86
C PRO A 7 13.03 13.70 -37.35
N LYS A 8 12.86 14.08 -36.08
CA LYS A 8 13.81 14.99 -35.42
C LYS A 8 15.15 14.27 -35.28
N ALA A 9 16.18 14.75 -35.99
CA ALA A 9 17.57 14.28 -35.92
C ALA A 9 18.31 14.65 -34.61
N ALA A 10 17.56 14.76 -33.51
CA ALA A 10 18.09 14.95 -32.16
C ALA A 10 17.21 14.21 -31.16
N GLN A 11 16.82 12.98 -31.48
CA GLN A 11 16.49 12.04 -30.43
C GLN A 11 17.82 11.58 -29.86
N VAL A 12 18.34 12.34 -28.89
CA VAL A 12 19.35 11.82 -27.98
C VAL A 12 18.77 10.52 -27.45
N ILE A 13 19.44 9.40 -27.73
CA ILE A 13 19.13 8.13 -27.09
C ILE A 13 19.46 8.33 -25.62
N THR A 14 18.51 8.83 -24.84
CA THR A 14 18.55 8.74 -23.38
C THR A 14 18.16 7.31 -22.99
N LYS A 15 18.87 6.33 -23.54
CA LYS A 15 18.88 4.96 -23.01
C LYS A 15 19.93 4.86 -21.90
N TYR A 16 19.89 5.83 -21.00
CA TYR A 16 20.28 5.67 -19.61
C TYR A 16 19.06 6.00 -18.79
N SER A 17 18.08 5.09 -18.84
CA SER A 17 17.26 4.94 -17.65
C SER A 17 18.21 4.43 -16.57
N SER A 18 18.62 5.33 -15.67
CA SER A 18 19.29 4.98 -14.41
C SER A 18 18.43 4.05 -13.54
N TYR A 19 17.16 3.83 -13.92
CA TYR A 19 16.34 2.73 -13.43
C TYR A 19 16.69 1.46 -14.21
N GLY A 20 17.75 0.78 -13.76
CA GLY A 20 17.86 -0.65 -13.98
C GLY A 20 16.63 -1.33 -13.38
N PHE A 21 15.96 -2.17 -14.18
CA PHE A 21 14.86 -3.03 -13.76
C PHE A 21 13.70 -2.35 -13.02
N SER A 22 12.73 -1.80 -13.76
CA SER A 22 11.37 -1.56 -13.25
C SER A 22 10.58 -2.88 -13.04
N GLY A 23 11.25 -3.95 -12.62
CA GLY A 23 10.65 -5.24 -12.25
C GLY A 23 10.34 -5.35 -10.75
N PHE A 24 10.41 -4.24 -10.01
CA PHE A 24 10.36 -4.21 -8.54
C PHE A 24 9.14 -4.89 -7.90
N TYR A 25 8.02 -5.04 -8.62
CA TYR A 25 6.78 -5.58 -8.04
C TYR A 25 6.32 -6.92 -8.61
N ARG A 26 6.75 -7.31 -9.82
CA ARG A 26 6.29 -8.57 -10.45
C ARG A 26 6.86 -9.82 -9.77
N GLY A 27 8.14 -9.79 -9.42
CA GLY A 27 8.80 -10.91 -8.73
C GLY A 27 8.45 -11.04 -7.24
N HIS A 28 7.72 -10.06 -6.71
CA HIS A 28 7.57 -9.81 -5.27
C HIS A 28 6.10 -9.64 -4.84
N TRP A 29 5.17 -10.08 -5.69
CA TRP A 29 3.72 -10.01 -5.41
C TRP A 29 3.34 -10.65 -4.07
N TYR A 30 4.09 -11.65 -3.60
CA TYR A 30 3.86 -12.30 -2.32
C TYR A 30 4.03 -11.35 -1.13
N TYR A 31 4.84 -10.29 -1.25
CA TYR A 31 4.94 -9.26 -0.21
C TYR A 31 3.67 -8.42 -0.09
N LEU A 32 2.79 -8.40 -1.08
CA LEU A 32 1.50 -7.72 -0.99
C LEU A 32 0.58 -8.37 0.06
N TRP A 33 0.77 -9.67 0.37
CA TRP A 33 0.09 -10.33 1.47
C TRP A 33 0.44 -9.74 2.84
N ASN A 34 1.57 -9.04 2.98
CA ASN A 34 1.94 -8.41 4.24
C ASN A 34 0.93 -7.33 4.65
N TYR A 35 0.22 -6.69 3.71
CA TYR A 35 -0.85 -5.75 4.06
C TYR A 35 -2.03 -6.47 4.73
N VAL A 36 -2.38 -7.67 4.27
CA VAL A 36 -3.43 -8.49 4.90
C VAL A 36 -2.99 -8.94 6.28
N LEU A 37 -1.75 -9.44 6.40
CA LEU A 37 -1.19 -9.86 7.69
C LEU A 37 -1.13 -8.68 8.68
N LEU A 38 -0.69 -7.51 8.23
CA LEU A 38 -0.64 -6.29 9.03
C LEU A 38 -2.03 -5.91 9.54
N GLU A 39 -3.04 -5.91 8.67
CA GLU A 39 -4.42 -5.60 9.05
C GLU A 39 -4.95 -6.58 10.10
N VAL A 40 -4.70 -7.88 9.94
CA VAL A 40 -5.07 -8.90 10.93
C VAL A 40 -4.39 -8.63 12.28
N ILE A 41 -3.09 -8.34 12.28
CA ILE A 41 -2.35 -8.04 13.52
C ILE A 41 -2.92 -6.78 14.20
N ILE A 42 -3.21 -5.73 13.44
CA ILE A 42 -3.81 -4.49 13.94
C ILE A 42 -5.17 -4.77 14.59
N LEU A 43 -6.08 -5.46 13.88
CA LEU A 43 -7.43 -5.72 14.35
C LEU A 43 -7.43 -6.62 15.59
N VAL A 44 -6.70 -7.74 15.55
CA VAL A 44 -6.63 -8.68 16.67
C VAL A 44 -5.93 -8.05 17.87
N GLY A 45 -4.77 -7.43 17.65
CA GLY A 45 -3.97 -6.81 18.71
C GLY A 45 -4.74 -5.70 19.44
N HIS A 46 -5.35 -4.77 18.69
CA HIS A 46 -6.12 -3.69 19.30
C HIS A 46 -7.45 -4.16 19.88
N ALA A 47 -8.11 -5.17 19.32
CA ALA A 47 -9.30 -5.76 19.94
C ALA A 47 -8.97 -6.38 21.30
N LEU A 48 -7.89 -7.17 21.40
CA LEU A 48 -7.44 -7.75 22.66
C LEU A 48 -7.06 -6.67 23.69
N MET A 49 -6.36 -5.63 23.25
CA MET A 49 -5.99 -4.50 24.11
C MET A 49 -7.22 -3.69 24.55
N GLY A 50 -8.20 -3.49 23.66
CA GLY A 50 -9.49 -2.87 23.95
C GLY A 50 -10.28 -3.66 25.00
N LEU A 51 -10.37 -4.98 24.85
CA LEU A 51 -10.98 -5.87 25.86
C LEU A 51 -10.27 -5.78 27.21
N LYS A 52 -8.93 -5.71 27.22
CA LYS A 52 -8.14 -5.51 28.45
C LYS A 52 -8.45 -4.17 29.10
N LEU A 53 -8.57 -3.09 28.32
CA LEU A 53 -8.93 -1.76 28.83
C LEU A 53 -10.35 -1.73 29.42
N LEU A 54 -11.30 -2.43 28.80
CA LEU A 54 -12.65 -2.59 29.34
C LEU A 54 -12.64 -3.31 30.69
N LYS A 55 -11.87 -4.40 30.83
CA LYS A 55 -11.68 -5.10 32.11
C LYS A 55 -11.06 -4.23 33.20
N LEU A 56 -10.28 -3.21 32.83
CA LEU A 56 -9.69 -2.22 33.73
C LEU A 56 -10.61 -1.00 33.98
N ASN A 57 -11.89 -1.06 33.58
CA ASN A 57 -12.85 0.06 33.65
C ASN A 57 -12.39 1.33 32.91
N ARG A 58 -11.52 1.21 31.90
CA ARG A 58 -11.01 2.32 31.07
C ARG A 58 -11.78 2.43 29.75
N ARG A 59 -13.12 2.53 29.82
CA ARG A 59 -14.00 2.51 28.64
C ARG A 59 -13.71 3.59 27.60
N SER A 60 -13.42 4.82 28.05
CA SER A 60 -13.08 5.93 27.15
C SER A 60 -11.81 5.64 26.33
N LEU A 61 -10.77 5.12 26.98
CA LEU A 61 -9.53 4.73 26.29
C LEU A 61 -9.74 3.54 25.36
N ALA A 62 -10.55 2.55 25.76
CA ALA A 62 -10.90 1.44 24.89
C ALA A 62 -11.61 1.92 23.60
N LEU A 63 -12.60 2.81 23.74
CA LEU A 63 -13.31 3.38 22.60
C LEU A 63 -12.40 4.23 21.72
N ALA A 64 -11.53 5.06 22.31
CA ALA A 64 -10.57 5.86 21.56
C ALA A 64 -9.61 4.97 20.74
N LEU A 65 -9.11 3.89 21.34
CA LEU A 65 -8.24 2.92 20.64
C LEU A 65 -8.98 2.26 19.47
N LEU A 66 -10.22 1.82 19.67
CA LEU A 66 -10.99 1.14 18.62
C LEU A 66 -11.36 2.10 17.48
N TRP A 67 -11.70 3.35 17.77
CA TRP A 67 -11.90 4.38 16.74
C TRP A 67 -10.62 4.70 15.97
N ALA A 68 -9.49 4.83 16.67
CA ALA A 68 -8.18 5.00 16.04
C ALA A 68 -7.82 3.79 15.16
N THR A 69 -8.18 2.59 15.60
CA THR A 69 -7.98 1.35 14.83
C THR A 69 -8.77 1.39 13.53
N LEU A 70 -10.05 1.79 13.56
CA LEU A 70 -10.84 1.95 12.34
C LEU A 70 -10.23 2.97 11.36
N GLY A 71 -9.75 4.11 11.88
CA GLY A 71 -9.05 5.11 11.05
C GLY A 71 -7.77 4.55 10.43
N LEU A 72 -6.97 3.81 11.20
CA LEU A 72 -5.75 3.18 10.73
C LEU A 72 -6.05 2.09 9.68
N SER A 73 -7.06 1.25 9.90
CA SER A 73 -7.52 0.24 8.94
C SER A 73 -7.90 0.86 7.60
N VAL A 74 -8.61 1.99 7.60
CA VAL A 74 -8.94 2.72 6.36
C VAL A 74 -7.66 3.16 5.64
N LEU A 75 -6.67 3.71 6.35
CA LEU A 75 -5.40 4.10 5.75
C LEU A 75 -4.64 2.89 5.16
N VAL A 76 -4.56 1.78 5.89
CA VAL A 76 -3.91 0.55 5.43
C VAL A 76 -4.57 0.05 4.14
N LEU A 77 -5.90 0.02 4.08
CA LEU A 77 -6.63 -0.41 2.89
C LEU A 77 -6.43 0.53 1.70
N ILE A 78 -6.39 1.85 1.93
CA ILE A 78 -6.10 2.83 0.89
C ILE A 78 -4.70 2.59 0.31
N PHE A 79 -3.68 2.46 1.16
CA PHE A 79 -2.31 2.20 0.71
C PHE A 79 -2.19 0.86 -0.01
N ALA A 80 -2.79 -0.20 0.55
CA ALA A 80 -2.80 -1.52 -0.06
C ALA A 80 -3.42 -1.46 -1.47
N LYS A 81 -4.59 -0.81 -1.62
CA LYS A 81 -5.26 -0.65 -2.91
C LYS A 81 -4.35 0.01 -3.96
N TYR A 82 -3.73 1.14 -3.63
CA TYR A 82 -2.90 1.87 -4.59
C TYR A 82 -1.61 1.12 -4.93
N ILE A 83 -0.95 0.54 -3.94
CA ILE A 83 0.32 -0.19 -4.14
C ILE A 83 0.08 -1.47 -4.95
N ILE A 84 -0.98 -2.24 -4.63
CA ILE A 84 -1.38 -3.41 -5.42
C ILE A 84 -1.77 -2.98 -6.84
N GLY A 85 -2.51 -1.88 -6.98
CA GLY A 85 -2.89 -1.33 -8.29
C GLY A 85 -1.67 -1.03 -9.15
N ILE A 86 -0.68 -0.30 -8.63
CA ILE A 86 0.58 -0.01 -9.34
C ILE A 86 1.34 -1.31 -9.65
N ALA A 87 1.44 -2.22 -8.68
CA ALA A 87 2.12 -3.51 -8.85
C ALA A 87 1.48 -4.37 -9.96
N SER A 88 0.17 -4.26 -10.16
CA SER A 88 -0.58 -5.02 -11.17
C SER A 88 -0.45 -4.48 -12.61
N LEU A 89 -0.04 -3.22 -12.78
CA LEU A 89 0.17 -2.58 -14.08
C LEU A 89 1.55 -2.88 -14.69
N GLY A 90 2.48 -3.38 -13.88
CA GLY A 90 3.83 -3.80 -14.27
C GLY A 90 3.82 -5.11 -15.04
#